data_AF-A0A0E3NSC6-F1
#
_entry.id   AF-A0A0E3NSC6-F1
#
_cell.length_a   1.000
_cell.length_b   1.000
_cell.length_c   1.000
_cell.angle_alpha   90.00
_cell.angle_beta   90.00
_cell.angle_gamma   90.00
#
_symmetry.space_group_name_H-M   'P 1'
#
loop_
_entity.id
_entity.type
_entity.pdbx_description
1 polymer ?
#
loop_
_entity_poly.entity_id
_entity_poly.type
_entity_poly.pdbx_seq_one_letter_code
_entity_poly.pdbx_strand_id
1 'polypeptide(L)'
;MKDSGRKKENFPESSKDPKDPEMVEIKAIREKLCDMHSDIKKVMEFSNRLRFETAMECSRQEYSNAILSHLYEDINSGLERNMVKKCPEKENCRSSFTALLQRNAGLVKQGRVDEALLSGNREKLDELRCGAPYSKCEQCFSEVSSLFTKQVNLMRSMRIYASNQEQKPDISALETSGLLREVLEPVSNPQRLEILRAVAFETKSFSAFSEITGLRGGNLLFHLQKLMDSGLILQQHERGDYMITEKGFKILKGLNELYSSLQSSQLQISAEKTPGENEEIRV
;
A
#
# COMPACT_ATOMS: atom_id res chain seq x y z
N MET A 1 -54.88 -17.45 -78.36
CA MET A 1 -54.54 -17.19 -76.94
C MET A 1 -53.36 -18.07 -76.56
N LYS A 2 -52.26 -17.45 -76.09
CA LYS A 2 -51.17 -17.91 -75.20
C LYS A 2 -50.79 -19.39 -75.23
N ASP A 3 -49.63 -19.78 -75.76
CA ASP A 3 -48.26 -19.64 -75.23
C ASP A 3 -48.05 -20.28 -73.83
N SER A 4 -47.24 -21.35 -73.79
CA SER A 4 -46.61 -21.90 -72.58
C SER A 4 -45.38 -22.74 -72.96
N GLY A 5 -44.33 -22.04 -73.43
CA GLY A 5 -42.97 -22.56 -73.50
C GLY A 5 -42.26 -22.46 -72.15
N ARG A 6 -41.96 -23.60 -71.53
CA ARG A 6 -41.16 -23.75 -70.31
C ARG A 6 -39.67 -23.54 -70.64
N LYS A 7 -38.97 -22.61 -69.99
CA LYS A 7 -37.49 -22.66 -69.85
C LYS A 7 -36.95 -21.81 -68.69
N LYS A 8 -36.36 -22.56 -67.73
CA LYS A 8 -35.24 -22.28 -66.82
C LYS A 8 -35.19 -20.93 -66.09
N GLU A 9 -35.53 -20.99 -64.80
CA GLU A 9 -35.09 -20.03 -63.78
C GLU A 9 -33.57 -20.08 -63.64
N ASN A 10 -32.95 -18.91 -63.81
CA ASN A 10 -31.56 -18.65 -63.47
C ASN A 10 -31.59 -17.77 -62.20
N PHE A 11 -31.03 -18.26 -61.10
CA PHE A 11 -30.69 -17.42 -59.95
C PHE A 11 -29.55 -16.47 -60.35
N PRO A 12 -29.61 -15.18 -59.96
CA PRO A 12 -28.40 -14.42 -59.69
C PRO A 12 -28.12 -14.43 -58.20
N GLU A 13 -26.86 -14.72 -57.91
CA GLU A 13 -26.18 -14.66 -56.62
C GLU A 13 -26.48 -13.40 -55.82
N SER A 14 -26.54 -13.56 -54.49
CA SER A 14 -26.60 -12.46 -53.55
C SER A 14 -25.40 -11.54 -53.75
N SER A 15 -25.66 -10.32 -54.21
CA SER A 15 -24.71 -9.22 -54.20
C SER A 15 -24.31 -8.92 -52.75
N LYS A 16 -23.01 -9.10 -52.46
CA LYS A 16 -22.37 -8.51 -51.29
C LYS A 16 -22.47 -7.00 -51.42
N ASP A 17 -23.28 -6.37 -50.56
CA ASP A 17 -23.29 -4.91 -50.46
C ASP A 17 -21.89 -4.40 -50.11
N PRO A 18 -21.35 -3.41 -50.84
CA PRO A 18 -20.14 -2.73 -50.43
C PRO A 18 -20.49 -1.92 -49.18
N LYS A 19 -19.82 -2.20 -48.06
CA LYS A 19 -19.95 -1.36 -46.86
C LYS A 19 -19.63 0.08 -47.27
N ASP A 20 -20.62 0.95 -47.10
CA ASP A 20 -20.54 2.37 -47.39
C ASP A 20 -19.23 2.95 -46.80
N PRO A 21 -18.32 3.50 -47.62
CA PRO A 21 -17.02 4.01 -47.19
C PRO A 21 -17.12 5.02 -46.05
N GLU A 22 -18.16 5.88 -46.05
CA GLU A 22 -18.41 6.85 -44.98
C GLU A 22 -18.69 6.15 -43.65
N MET A 23 -19.41 5.03 -43.66
CA MET A 23 -19.76 4.30 -42.44
C MET A 23 -18.54 3.58 -41.84
N VAL A 24 -17.55 3.24 -42.66
CA VAL A 24 -16.26 2.69 -42.21
C VAL A 24 -15.39 3.79 -41.58
N GLU A 25 -15.32 4.98 -42.20
CA GLU A 25 -14.59 6.12 -41.64
C GLU A 25 -15.20 6.62 -40.32
N ILE A 26 -16.51 6.75 -40.22
CA ILE A 26 -17.20 7.14 -38.98
C ILE A 26 -16.91 6.14 -37.86
N LYS A 27 -16.84 4.84 -38.17
CA LYS A 27 -16.50 3.81 -37.19
C LYS A 27 -15.05 3.94 -36.71
N ALA A 28 -14.10 4.17 -37.62
CA ALA A 28 -12.70 4.39 -37.27
C ALA A 28 -12.50 5.66 -36.42
N ILE A 29 -13.25 6.73 -36.71
CA ILE A 29 -13.24 7.96 -35.90
C ILE A 29 -13.76 7.69 -34.49
N ARG A 30 -14.84 6.90 -34.33
CA ARG A 30 -15.36 6.51 -33.01
C ARG A 30 -14.38 5.68 -32.21
N GLU A 31 -13.71 4.71 -32.82
CA GLU A 31 -12.67 3.90 -32.15
C GLU A 31 -11.54 4.81 -31.64
N LYS A 32 -11.08 5.74 -32.46
CA LYS A 32 -10.02 6.68 -32.08
C LYS A 32 -10.43 7.64 -30.95
N LEU A 33 -11.70 8.07 -30.94
CA LEU A 33 -12.27 8.85 -29.83
C LEU A 33 -12.34 8.05 -28.53
N CYS A 34 -12.68 6.76 -28.59
CA CYS A 34 -12.67 5.88 -27.42
C CYS A 34 -11.24 5.70 -26.86
N ASP A 35 -10.25 5.53 -27.73
CA ASP A 35 -8.84 5.42 -27.34
C ASP A 35 -8.35 6.72 -26.68
N MET A 36 -8.65 7.87 -27.27
CA MET A 36 -8.32 9.18 -26.69
C MET A 36 -8.97 9.38 -25.32
N HIS A 37 -10.24 8.98 -25.16
CA HIS A 37 -10.94 9.07 -23.88
C HIS A 37 -10.30 8.16 -22.81
N SER A 38 -9.87 6.96 -23.20
CA SER A 38 -9.13 6.03 -22.34
C SER A 38 -7.80 6.64 -21.87
N ASP A 39 -7.06 7.27 -22.78
CA ASP A 39 -5.78 7.89 -22.45
C ASP A 39 -5.94 9.15 -21.59
N ILE A 40 -6.96 9.97 -21.84
CA ILE A 40 -7.32 11.10 -20.96
C ILE A 40 -7.63 10.59 -19.55
N LYS A 41 -8.37 9.49 -19.43
CA LYS A 41 -8.69 8.89 -18.13
C LYS A 41 -7.42 8.43 -17.40
N LYS A 42 -6.51 7.73 -18.09
CA LYS A 42 -5.21 7.30 -17.51
C LYS A 42 -4.36 8.49 -17.07
N VAL A 43 -4.32 9.56 -17.87
CA VAL A 43 -3.59 10.80 -17.52
C VAL A 43 -4.20 11.46 -16.29
N MET A 44 -5.53 11.53 -16.19
CA MET A 44 -6.22 12.03 -15.00
C MET A 44 -5.93 11.18 -13.77
N GLU A 45 -5.98 9.85 -13.87
CA GLU A 45 -5.65 8.92 -12.79
C GLU A 45 -4.19 9.10 -12.31
N PHE A 46 -3.24 9.19 -13.25
CA PHE A 46 -1.83 9.43 -12.95
C PHE A 46 -1.60 10.80 -12.29
N SER A 47 -2.20 11.86 -12.83
CA SER A 47 -2.10 13.22 -12.30
C SER A 47 -2.69 13.34 -10.89
N ASN A 48 -3.86 12.74 -10.67
CA ASN A 48 -4.50 12.70 -9.36
C ASN A 48 -3.65 11.96 -8.34
N ARG A 49 -3.07 10.81 -8.73
CA ARG A 49 -2.15 10.05 -7.88
C ARG A 49 -0.91 10.87 -7.51
N LEU A 50 -0.27 11.51 -8.48
CA LEU A 50 0.92 12.33 -8.25
C LEU A 50 0.61 13.53 -7.33
N ARG A 51 -0.54 14.18 -7.54
CA ARG A 51 -1.01 15.29 -6.69
C ARG A 51 -1.27 14.82 -5.26
N PHE A 52 -1.86 13.64 -5.08
CA PHE A 52 -2.10 13.04 -3.77
C PHE A 52 -0.81 12.65 -3.07
N GLU A 53 0.12 11.98 -3.76
CA GLU A 53 1.45 11.63 -3.23
C GLU A 53 2.23 12.88 -2.79
N THR A 54 2.21 13.95 -3.61
CA THR A 54 2.84 15.23 -3.27
C THR A 54 2.19 15.89 -2.04
N ALA A 55 0.85 15.92 -1.98
CA ALA A 55 0.13 16.50 -0.84
C ALA A 55 0.41 15.71 0.45
N MET A 56 0.46 14.38 0.36
CA MET A 56 0.78 13.50 1.49
C MET A 56 2.22 13.69 1.97
N GLU A 57 3.18 13.85 1.05
CA GLU A 57 4.58 14.12 1.38
C GLU A 57 4.74 15.48 2.07
N CYS A 58 4.12 16.54 1.54
CA CYS A 58 4.11 17.85 2.19
C CYS A 58 3.49 17.78 3.58
N SER A 59 2.36 17.09 3.73
CA SER A 59 1.70 16.88 5.01
C SER A 59 2.58 16.11 6.00
N ARG A 60 3.25 15.05 5.55
CA ARG A 60 4.22 14.29 6.35
C ARG A 60 5.33 15.18 6.85
N GLN A 61 5.87 16.04 5.99
CA GLN A 61 6.96 16.94 6.34
C GLN A 61 6.55 17.94 7.43
N GLU A 62 5.37 18.55 7.30
CA GLU A 62 4.82 19.49 8.29
C GLU A 62 4.61 18.83 9.65
N TYR A 63 3.95 17.67 9.70
CA TYR A 63 3.74 16.95 10.97
C TYR A 63 5.05 16.46 11.58
N SER A 64 5.99 15.98 10.76
CA SER A 64 7.30 15.51 11.25
C SER A 64 8.11 16.65 11.87
N ASN A 65 8.02 17.86 11.33
CA ASN A 65 8.66 19.04 11.92
C ASN A 65 8.02 19.42 13.27
N ALA A 66 6.69 19.44 13.36
CA ALA A 66 5.99 19.73 14.62
C ALA A 66 6.33 18.70 15.71
N ILE A 67 6.34 17.42 15.35
CA ILE A 67 6.75 16.33 16.25
C ILE A 67 8.20 16.48 16.68
N LEU A 68 9.11 16.79 15.75
CA LEU A 68 10.52 16.96 16.07
C LEU A 68 10.75 18.10 17.08
N SER A 69 10.08 19.24 16.89
CA SER A 69 10.14 20.36 17.83
C SER A 69 9.67 19.95 19.22
N HIS A 70 8.54 19.26 19.32
CA HIS A 70 8.03 18.74 20.60
C HIS A 70 9.01 17.74 21.24
N LEU A 71 9.61 16.84 20.47
CA LEU A 71 10.62 15.92 20.98
C LEU A 71 11.84 16.66 21.51
N TYR A 72 12.29 17.73 20.86
CA TYR A 72 13.41 18.54 21.34
C TYR A 72 13.09 19.27 22.65
N GLU A 73 11.88 19.78 22.79
CA GLU A 73 11.40 20.37 24.05
C GLU A 73 11.28 19.33 25.17
N ASP A 74 10.76 18.13 24.88
CA ASP A 74 10.65 17.02 25.85
C ASP A 74 12.04 16.55 26.31
N ILE A 75 13.01 16.45 25.40
CA ILE A 75 14.42 16.14 25.74
C ILE A 75 14.98 17.19 26.70
N ASN A 76 14.92 18.47 26.32
CA ASN A 76 15.51 19.54 27.12
C ASN A 76 14.86 19.63 28.50
N SER A 77 13.52 19.57 28.55
CA SER A 77 12.78 19.71 29.80
C SER A 77 12.81 18.46 30.67
N GLY A 78 12.90 17.26 30.08
CA GLY A 78 13.04 15.98 30.81
C GLY A 78 14.42 15.87 31.46
N LEU A 79 15.48 16.11 30.68
CA LEU A 79 16.85 16.08 31.20
C LEU A 79 17.08 17.14 32.29
N GLU A 80 16.61 18.38 32.10
CA GLU A 80 16.79 19.43 33.10
C GLU A 80 16.09 19.13 34.43
N ARG A 81 14.89 18.50 34.36
CA ARG A 81 14.08 18.20 35.55
C ARG A 81 14.55 16.95 36.29
N ASN A 82 14.95 15.91 35.57
CA ASN A 82 15.09 14.56 36.12
C ASN A 82 16.55 14.09 36.29
N MET A 83 17.54 14.83 35.77
CA MET A 83 18.96 14.55 36.05
C MET A 83 19.37 14.95 37.48
N VAL A 84 20.42 14.31 37.98
CA VAL A 84 20.99 14.59 39.31
C VAL A 84 21.47 16.03 39.39
N LYS A 85 20.85 16.83 40.27
CA LYS A 85 21.11 18.29 40.38
C LYS A 85 22.54 18.64 40.82
N LYS A 86 23.11 17.87 41.74
CA LYS A 86 24.46 18.08 42.29
C LYS A 86 25.42 17.03 41.71
N CYS A 87 25.81 17.23 40.45
CA CYS A 87 26.76 16.37 39.74
C CYS A 87 27.83 17.24 39.06
N PRO A 88 29.14 16.98 39.26
CA PRO A 88 30.21 17.73 38.59
C PRO A 88 30.15 17.62 37.05
N GLU A 89 29.75 16.46 36.55
CA GLU A 89 29.67 16.15 35.11
C GLU A 89 28.31 16.46 34.49
N LYS A 90 27.41 17.18 35.20
CA LYS A 90 26.01 17.39 34.76
C LYS A 90 25.93 17.94 33.33
N GLU A 91 26.68 19.00 33.03
CA GLU A 91 26.63 19.67 31.72
C GLU A 91 27.20 18.81 30.59
N ASN A 92 28.25 18.04 30.87
CA ASN A 92 28.83 17.10 29.92
C ASN A 92 27.85 15.98 29.59
N CYS A 93 27.31 15.31 30.62
CA CYS A 93 26.28 14.29 30.45
C CYS A 93 25.05 14.84 29.73
N ARG A 94 24.56 16.03 30.11
CA ARG A 94 23.40 16.66 29.47
C ARG A 94 23.66 16.88 27.99
N SER A 95 24.82 17.41 27.63
CA SER A 95 25.18 17.65 26.23
C SER A 95 25.26 16.35 25.43
N SER A 96 25.90 15.31 25.97
CA SER A 96 25.99 13.99 25.33
C SER A 96 24.62 13.32 25.16
N PHE A 97 23.78 13.36 26.19
CA PHE A 97 22.42 12.79 26.14
C PHE A 97 21.53 13.56 25.19
N THR A 98 21.56 14.89 25.20
CA THR A 98 20.82 15.72 24.26
C THR A 98 21.24 15.40 22.82
N ALA A 99 22.54 15.32 22.53
CA ALA A 99 23.01 14.99 21.19
C ALA A 99 22.52 13.61 20.71
N LEU A 100 22.58 12.59 21.58
CA LEU A 100 22.09 11.25 21.26
C LEU A 100 20.58 11.23 21.01
N LEU A 101 19.81 11.83 21.91
CA LEU A 101 18.34 11.87 21.82
C LEU A 101 17.85 12.73 20.65
N GLN A 102 18.54 13.83 20.33
CA GLN A 102 18.20 14.66 19.16
C GLN A 102 18.51 13.93 17.85
N ARG A 103 19.65 13.23 17.78
CA ARG A 103 19.99 12.37 16.63
C ARG A 103 18.91 11.32 16.40
N ASN A 104 18.46 10.67 17.48
CA ASN A 104 17.41 9.67 17.41
C ASN A 104 16.06 10.29 17.00
N ALA A 105 15.65 11.39 17.64
CA ALA A 105 14.44 12.13 17.27
C ALA A 105 14.44 12.59 15.80
N GLY A 106 15.60 12.95 15.25
CA GLY A 106 15.76 13.34 13.84
C GLY A 106 15.35 12.25 12.84
N LEU A 107 15.35 10.97 13.25
CA LEU A 107 14.90 9.85 12.41
C LEU A 107 13.39 9.95 12.07
N VAL A 108 12.61 10.71 12.84
CA VAL A 108 11.18 10.95 12.57
C VAL A 108 10.94 11.60 11.19
N LYS A 109 11.94 12.33 10.67
CA LYS A 109 11.88 12.92 9.32
C LYS A 109 12.06 11.90 8.20
N GLN A 110 12.48 10.68 8.51
CA GLN A 110 12.67 9.63 7.52
C GLN A 110 11.34 8.91 7.26
N GLY A 111 11.04 8.61 6.00
CA GLY A 111 9.85 7.83 5.65
C GLY A 111 9.90 6.37 6.15
N ARG A 112 11.10 5.86 6.43
CA ARG A 112 11.36 4.54 7.01
C ARG A 112 12.70 4.60 7.77
N VAL A 113 12.77 3.91 8.91
CA VAL A 113 13.93 3.82 9.79
C VAL A 113 14.38 2.37 9.86
N ASP A 114 15.65 2.12 9.56
CA ASP A 114 16.25 0.80 9.64
C ASP A 114 16.63 0.43 11.08
N GLU A 115 16.45 -0.84 11.44
CA GLU A 115 16.81 -1.40 12.76
C GLU A 115 18.27 -1.08 13.13
N ALA A 116 19.19 -1.15 12.15
CA ALA A 116 20.62 -0.91 12.37
C ALA A 116 20.92 0.51 12.90
N LEU A 117 20.12 1.52 12.51
CA LEU A 117 20.30 2.89 13.00
C LEU A 117 19.85 3.03 14.45
N LEU A 118 18.76 2.36 14.82
CA LEU A 118 18.23 2.36 16.17
C LEU A 118 19.07 1.51 17.13
N SER A 119 19.54 0.34 16.66
CA SER A 119 20.46 -0.49 17.42
C SER A 119 21.78 0.24 17.68
N GLY A 120 22.34 0.92 16.66
CA GLY A 120 23.55 1.72 16.84
C GLY A 120 23.38 2.90 17.81
N ASN A 121 22.21 3.56 17.83
CA ASN A 121 21.93 4.59 18.83
C ASN A 121 21.78 4.00 20.24
N ARG A 122 21.20 2.79 20.37
CA ARG A 122 21.08 2.07 21.63
C ARG A 122 22.45 1.62 22.15
N GLU A 123 23.28 1.03 21.31
CA GLU A 123 24.67 0.67 21.64
C GLU A 123 25.45 1.89 22.14
N LYS A 124 25.30 3.04 21.48
CA LYS A 124 25.96 4.28 21.91
C LYS A 124 25.48 4.78 23.28
N LEU A 125 24.22 4.51 23.64
CA LEU A 125 23.71 4.82 24.98
C LEU A 125 24.31 3.86 26.03
N ASP A 126 24.46 2.59 25.68
CA ASP A 126 25.09 1.59 26.54
C ASP A 126 26.60 1.85 26.74
N GLU A 127 27.31 2.30 25.71
CA GLU A 127 28.71 2.74 25.80
C GLU A 127 28.87 3.90 26.80
N LEU A 128 27.99 4.90 26.75
CA LEU A 128 27.98 6.00 27.70
C LEU A 128 27.74 5.51 29.14
N ARG A 129 26.95 4.43 29.30
CA ARG A 129 26.65 3.82 30.60
C ARG A 129 27.84 3.07 31.17
N CYS A 130 28.57 2.30 30.36
CA CYS A 130 29.74 1.53 30.79
C CYS A 130 30.89 2.42 31.32
N GLY A 131 30.96 3.68 30.88
CA GLY A 131 31.94 4.66 31.37
C GLY A 131 31.55 5.38 32.66
N ALA A 132 30.37 5.11 33.25
CA ALA A 132 29.83 5.90 34.35
C ALA A 132 30.37 5.43 35.72
N PRO A 133 31.12 6.27 36.46
CA PRO A 133 31.82 5.84 37.68
C PRO A 133 30.98 5.90 38.97
N TYR A 134 29.71 6.34 38.90
CA TYR A 134 28.89 6.59 40.09
C TYR A 134 27.55 5.86 40.06
N SER A 135 27.15 5.30 41.20
CA SER A 135 25.82 4.67 41.38
C SER A 135 24.65 5.63 41.15
N LYS A 136 24.84 6.94 41.35
CA LYS A 136 23.83 7.98 41.10
C LYS A 136 23.60 8.28 39.61
N CYS A 137 24.48 7.80 38.72
CA CYS A 137 24.28 7.94 37.27
C CYS A 137 23.06 7.16 36.78
N GLU A 138 22.64 6.12 37.49
CA GLU A 138 21.45 5.31 37.18
C GLU A 138 20.19 6.16 36.99
N GLN A 139 20.00 7.21 37.80
CA GLN A 139 18.86 8.11 37.64
C GLN A 139 18.89 8.83 36.28
N CYS A 140 20.05 9.36 35.89
CA CYS A 140 20.20 10.04 34.60
C CYS A 140 20.00 9.06 33.44
N PHE A 141 20.59 7.86 33.50
CA PHE A 141 20.42 6.84 32.47
C PHE A 141 18.98 6.33 32.37
N SER A 142 18.27 6.21 33.49
CA SER A 142 16.85 5.88 33.50
C SER A 142 16.03 6.93 32.77
N GLU A 143 16.30 8.22 32.99
CA GLU A 143 15.62 9.31 32.28
C GLU A 143 15.91 9.26 30.78
N VAL A 144 17.17 9.13 30.38
CA VAL A 144 17.57 9.08 28.98
C VAL A 144 16.97 7.85 28.28
N SER A 145 16.96 6.70 28.95
CA SER A 145 16.35 5.46 28.44
C SER A 145 14.83 5.60 28.27
N SER A 146 14.17 6.31 29.20
CA SER A 146 12.75 6.63 29.12
C SER A 146 12.44 7.52 27.91
N LEU A 147 13.19 8.62 27.74
CA LEU A 147 13.06 9.52 26.59
C LEU A 147 13.33 8.81 25.27
N PHE A 148 14.38 7.99 25.21
CA PHE A 148 14.70 7.17 24.03
C PHE A 148 13.56 6.19 23.71
N THR A 149 13.01 5.52 24.71
CA THR A 149 11.90 4.57 24.54
C THR A 149 10.63 5.27 24.03
N LYS A 150 10.32 6.46 24.56
CA LYS A 150 9.21 7.29 24.05
C LYS A 150 9.39 7.61 22.56
N GLN A 151 10.60 8.01 22.15
CA GLN A 151 10.91 8.30 20.75
C GLN A 151 10.71 7.07 19.85
N VAL A 152 11.21 5.90 20.26
CA VAL A 152 11.04 4.66 19.50
C VAL A 152 9.56 4.26 19.39
N ASN A 153 8.80 4.38 20.48
CA ASN A 153 7.37 4.07 20.47
C ASN A 153 6.56 5.02 19.58
N LEU A 154 6.97 6.29 19.51
CA LEU A 154 6.38 7.24 18.57
C LEU A 154 6.68 6.85 17.12
N MET A 155 7.93 6.48 16.80
CA MET A 155 8.29 5.99 15.46
C MET A 155 7.48 4.74 15.05
N ARG A 156 7.21 3.83 15.99
CA ARG A 156 6.31 2.67 15.78
C ARG A 156 4.88 3.11 15.51
N SER A 157 4.36 4.06 16.28
CA SER A 157 3.00 4.59 16.11
C SER A 157 2.83 5.31 14.76
N MET A 158 3.90 5.96 14.29
CA MET A 158 3.99 6.57 12.96
C MET A 158 4.22 5.55 11.84
N ARG A 159 4.44 4.27 12.18
CA ARG A 159 4.73 3.17 11.24
C ARG A 159 5.96 3.40 10.35
N ILE A 160 6.88 4.25 10.80
CA ILE A 160 8.17 4.47 10.13
C ILE A 160 9.24 3.50 10.63
N TYR A 161 8.98 2.80 11.73
CA TYR A 161 9.84 1.76 12.28
C TYR A 161 9.00 0.55 12.68
N ALA A 162 9.44 -0.64 12.25
CA ALA A 162 8.96 -1.92 12.75
C ALA A 162 10.21 -2.71 13.15
N SER A 163 10.30 -3.12 14.42
CA SER A 163 11.45 -3.90 14.85
C SER A 163 11.34 -5.33 14.32
N ASN A 164 12.45 -5.98 13.99
CA ASN A 164 12.47 -7.43 13.74
C ASN A 164 12.04 -8.26 14.97
N GLN A 165 11.88 -7.62 16.14
CA GLN A 165 11.34 -8.19 17.38
C GLN A 165 9.85 -7.94 17.59
N GLU A 166 9.16 -7.27 16.64
CA GLU A 166 7.72 -7.50 16.50
C GLU A 166 7.61 -8.94 16.02
N GLN A 167 7.38 -9.81 17.00
CA GLN A 167 7.14 -11.26 16.94
C GLN A 167 7.22 -11.78 15.51
N LYS A 168 8.21 -12.64 15.24
CA LYS A 168 8.07 -13.67 14.20
C LYS A 168 6.60 -14.08 14.26
N PRO A 169 5.74 -13.71 13.29
CA PRO A 169 4.31 -13.78 13.48
C PRO A 169 4.05 -15.20 13.92
N ASP A 170 3.46 -15.37 15.09
CA ASP A 170 3.22 -16.71 15.59
C ASP A 170 2.19 -17.32 14.65
N ILE A 171 2.68 -18.02 13.63
CA ILE A 171 1.85 -18.62 12.58
C ILE A 171 0.87 -19.58 13.25
N SER A 172 1.22 -20.14 14.42
CA SER A 172 0.34 -21.01 15.20
C SER A 172 -0.83 -20.27 15.87
N ALA A 173 -0.73 -18.95 16.05
CA ALA A 173 -1.82 -18.11 16.58
C ALA A 173 -2.83 -17.65 15.50
N LEU A 174 -2.63 -18.06 14.23
CA LEU A 174 -3.53 -17.70 13.14
C LEU A 174 -4.87 -18.43 13.28
N GLU A 175 -5.94 -17.68 13.60
CA GLU A 175 -7.29 -18.21 13.66
C GLU A 175 -7.78 -18.54 12.23
N THR A 176 -7.58 -19.80 11.85
CA THR A 176 -7.72 -20.26 10.46
C THR A 176 -9.16 -20.17 9.96
N SER A 177 -10.16 -20.41 10.82
CA SER A 177 -11.56 -20.40 10.41
C SER A 177 -12.05 -18.98 10.12
N GLY A 178 -11.74 -18.03 10.98
CA GLY A 178 -12.08 -16.62 10.82
C GLY A 178 -11.32 -16.00 9.65
N LEU A 179 -10.02 -16.30 9.50
CA LEU A 179 -9.27 -15.86 8.32
C LEU A 179 -9.91 -16.34 7.01
N LEU A 180 -10.27 -17.63 6.95
CA LEU A 180 -10.88 -18.21 5.76
C LEU A 180 -12.21 -17.53 5.45
N ARG A 181 -13.12 -17.48 6.42
CA ARG A 181 -14.49 -16.96 6.24
C ARG A 181 -14.54 -15.45 6.02
N GLU A 182 -13.72 -14.69 6.74
CA GLU A 182 -13.83 -13.24 6.77
C GLU A 182 -12.91 -12.50 5.81
N VAL A 183 -11.84 -13.15 5.37
CA VAL A 183 -10.82 -12.53 4.53
C VAL A 183 -10.69 -13.26 3.20
N LEU A 184 -10.41 -14.56 3.21
CA LEU A 184 -10.08 -15.31 1.99
C LEU A 184 -11.32 -15.62 1.14
N GLU A 185 -12.34 -16.28 1.69
CA GLU A 185 -13.56 -16.64 0.97
C GLU A 185 -14.24 -15.45 0.28
N PRO A 186 -14.34 -14.24 0.89
CA PRO A 186 -14.93 -13.07 0.23
C PRO A 186 -14.14 -12.60 -1.00
N VAL A 187 -12.82 -12.77 -1.01
CA VAL A 187 -11.92 -12.18 -2.01
C VAL A 187 -11.32 -13.21 -2.99
N SER A 188 -11.42 -14.51 -2.72
CA SER A 188 -10.95 -15.61 -3.59
C SER A 188 -11.81 -15.83 -4.85
N ASN A 189 -12.45 -14.78 -5.37
CA ASN A 189 -13.17 -14.82 -6.63
C ASN A 189 -12.82 -13.56 -7.44
N PRO A 190 -12.47 -13.69 -8.73
CA PRO A 190 -11.96 -12.59 -9.52
C PRO A 190 -12.96 -11.44 -9.67
N GLN A 191 -14.24 -11.72 -9.89
CA GLN A 191 -15.26 -10.67 -10.03
C GLN A 191 -15.43 -9.86 -8.74
N ARG A 192 -15.39 -10.51 -7.58
CA ARG A 192 -15.44 -9.83 -6.27
C ARG A 192 -14.21 -8.95 -6.02
N LEU A 193 -13.04 -9.41 -6.44
CA LEU A 193 -11.81 -8.63 -6.34
C LEU A 193 -11.84 -7.41 -7.28
N GLU A 194 -12.38 -7.55 -8.49
CA GLU A 194 -12.60 -6.45 -9.43
C GLU A 194 -13.60 -5.42 -8.89
N ILE A 195 -14.70 -5.88 -8.27
CA ILE A 195 -15.66 -5.02 -7.58
C ILE A 195 -14.96 -4.22 -6.49
N LEU A 196 -14.21 -4.87 -5.59
CA LEU A 196 -13.48 -4.21 -4.50
C LEU A 196 -12.47 -3.19 -5.02
N ARG A 197 -11.74 -3.53 -6.09
CA ARG A 197 -10.80 -2.61 -6.75
C ARG A 197 -11.52 -1.39 -7.33
N ALA A 198 -12.69 -1.59 -7.94
CA ALA A 198 -13.47 -0.52 -8.56
C ALA A 198 -14.05 0.47 -7.54
N VAL A 199 -14.31 0.04 -6.29
CA VAL A 199 -14.78 0.92 -5.21
C VAL A 199 -13.70 1.39 -4.24
N ALA A 200 -12.43 1.14 -4.53
CA ALA A 200 -11.33 1.47 -3.62
C ALA A 200 -11.18 2.99 -3.38
N PHE A 201 -11.57 3.82 -4.35
CA PHE A 201 -11.37 5.28 -4.32
C PHE A 201 -12.61 6.10 -4.64
N GLU A 202 -13.68 5.47 -5.12
CA GLU A 202 -14.92 6.15 -5.50
C GLU A 202 -16.12 5.18 -5.38
N THR A 203 -17.33 5.73 -5.33
CA THR A 203 -18.53 4.90 -5.31
C THR A 203 -18.86 4.35 -6.70
N LYS A 204 -19.55 3.21 -6.76
CA LYS A 204 -19.96 2.58 -8.02
C LYS A 204 -21.42 2.18 -7.98
N SER A 205 -22.10 2.41 -9.09
CA SER A 205 -23.47 1.95 -9.29
C SER A 205 -23.51 0.47 -9.68
N PHE A 206 -24.69 -0.14 -9.60
CA PHE A 206 -24.92 -1.50 -10.08
C PHE A 206 -24.60 -1.66 -11.58
N SER A 207 -24.96 -0.68 -12.41
CA SER A 207 -24.68 -0.71 -13.85
C SER A 207 -23.18 -0.66 -14.14
N ALA A 208 -22.42 0.16 -13.40
CA ALA A 208 -20.97 0.22 -13.54
C ALA A 208 -20.30 -1.12 -13.23
N PHE A 209 -20.76 -1.83 -12.19
CA PHE A 209 -20.25 -3.17 -11.92
C PHE A 209 -20.65 -4.19 -12.98
N SER A 210 -21.84 -4.07 -13.55
CA SER A 210 -22.28 -4.95 -14.65
C SER A 210 -21.37 -4.81 -15.88
N GLU A 211 -20.94 -3.58 -16.18
CA GLU A 211 -19.98 -3.29 -17.24
C GLU A 211 -18.58 -3.81 -16.92
N ILE A 212 -18.08 -3.57 -15.71
CA ILE A 212 -16.72 -3.96 -15.29
C ILE A 212 -16.56 -5.47 -15.24
N THR A 213 -17.53 -6.18 -14.65
CA THR A 213 -17.43 -7.62 -14.39
C THR A 213 -18.03 -8.49 -15.49
N GLY A 214 -18.79 -7.90 -16.40
CA GLY A 214 -19.61 -8.62 -17.39
C GLY A 214 -20.81 -9.39 -16.81
N LEU A 215 -21.04 -9.31 -15.49
CA LEU A 215 -22.14 -9.98 -14.82
C LEU A 215 -23.44 -9.18 -14.92
N ARG A 216 -24.59 -9.87 -14.98
CA ARG A 216 -25.91 -9.24 -15.09
C ARG A 216 -26.90 -9.79 -14.07
N GLY A 217 -27.87 -8.96 -13.70
CA GLY A 217 -29.03 -9.35 -12.89
C GLY A 217 -28.65 -10.07 -11.59
N GLY A 218 -29.29 -11.22 -11.35
CA GLY A 218 -29.09 -12.03 -10.15
C GLY A 218 -27.65 -12.47 -9.90
N ASN A 219 -26.85 -12.70 -10.95
CA ASN A 219 -25.45 -13.11 -10.79
C ASN A 219 -24.63 -11.98 -10.14
N LEU A 220 -24.79 -10.75 -10.61
CA LEU A 220 -24.09 -9.61 -10.02
C LEU A 220 -24.57 -9.34 -8.59
N LEU A 221 -25.89 -9.41 -8.36
CA LEU A 221 -26.47 -9.27 -7.02
C LEU A 221 -25.89 -10.30 -6.05
N PHE A 222 -25.70 -11.54 -6.47
CA PHE A 222 -25.09 -12.58 -5.64
C PHE A 222 -23.68 -12.18 -5.15
N HIS A 223 -22.82 -11.67 -6.03
CA HIS A 223 -21.46 -11.26 -5.65
C HIS A 223 -21.47 -10.02 -4.74
N LEU A 224 -22.32 -9.04 -5.04
CA LEU A 224 -22.47 -7.85 -4.21
C LEU A 224 -22.99 -8.22 -2.82
N GLN A 225 -23.99 -9.10 -2.73
CA GLN A 225 -24.51 -9.57 -1.45
C GLN A 225 -23.43 -10.28 -0.64
N LYS A 226 -22.62 -11.16 -1.25
CA LYS A 226 -21.51 -11.81 -0.55
C LYS A 226 -20.49 -10.82 0.02
N LEU A 227 -20.19 -9.75 -0.71
CA LEU A 227 -19.29 -8.70 -0.24
C LEU A 227 -19.91 -7.84 0.87
N MET A 228 -21.22 -7.57 0.79
CA MET A 228 -21.98 -6.86 1.82
C MET A 228 -22.12 -7.68 3.11
N ASP A 229 -22.50 -8.95 3.00
CA ASP A 229 -22.63 -9.89 4.12
C ASP A 229 -21.30 -10.07 4.87
N SER A 230 -20.18 -10.01 4.14
CA SER A 230 -18.82 -10.09 4.71
C SER A 230 -18.33 -8.75 5.28
N GLY A 231 -19.11 -7.68 5.11
CA GLY A 231 -18.81 -6.33 5.55
C GLY A 231 -17.66 -5.66 4.78
N LEU A 232 -17.42 -6.04 3.51
CA LEU A 232 -16.34 -5.46 2.70
C LEU A 232 -16.80 -4.26 1.86
N ILE A 233 -18.08 -4.22 1.51
CA ILE A 233 -18.72 -3.08 0.86
C ILE A 233 -20.04 -2.79 1.56
N LEU A 234 -20.54 -1.57 1.37
CA LEU A 234 -21.87 -1.16 1.81
C LEU A 234 -22.60 -0.45 0.68
N GLN A 235 -23.92 -0.61 0.64
CA GLN A 235 -24.80 0.15 -0.24
C GLN A 235 -25.38 1.33 0.54
N GLN A 236 -25.33 2.54 -0.01
CA GLN A 236 -25.77 3.73 0.75
C GLN A 236 -27.26 3.68 1.14
N HIS A 237 -28.11 3.24 0.21
CA HIS A 237 -29.57 3.10 0.35
C HIS A 237 -30.03 1.96 -0.58
N GLU A 238 -31.29 1.48 -0.52
CA GLU A 238 -31.76 0.29 -1.29
C GLU A 238 -31.46 0.32 -2.81
N ARG A 239 -31.32 1.52 -3.40
CA ARG A 239 -30.92 1.73 -4.80
C ARG A 239 -29.68 2.62 -4.97
N GLY A 240 -28.97 2.85 -3.86
CA GLY A 240 -27.79 3.70 -3.83
C GLY A 240 -26.56 3.00 -4.41
N ASP A 241 -25.54 3.81 -4.64
CA ASP A 241 -24.22 3.32 -5.03
C ASP A 241 -23.56 2.54 -3.88
N TYR A 242 -22.60 1.71 -4.28
CA TYR A 242 -21.79 0.90 -3.39
C TYR A 242 -20.48 1.60 -3.10
N MET A 243 -20.00 1.46 -1.87
CA MET A 243 -18.69 1.95 -1.43
C MET A 243 -17.96 0.89 -0.61
N ILE A 244 -16.63 0.99 -0.58
CA ILE A 244 -15.80 0.10 0.23
C ILE A 244 -15.89 0.46 1.73
N THR A 245 -15.85 -0.55 2.59
CA THR A 245 -15.71 -0.35 4.05
C THR A 245 -14.24 -0.26 4.44
N GLU A 246 -13.95 0.15 5.68
CA GLU A 246 -12.58 0.11 6.21
C GLU A 246 -12.00 -1.33 6.21
N LYS A 247 -12.83 -2.34 6.52
CA LYS A 247 -12.45 -3.76 6.46
C LYS A 247 -12.09 -4.16 5.03
N GLY A 248 -12.95 -3.82 4.06
CA GLY A 248 -12.70 -4.07 2.64
C GLY A 248 -11.41 -3.44 2.13
N PHE A 249 -11.16 -2.18 2.50
CA PHE A 249 -9.96 -1.46 2.10
C PHE A 249 -8.69 -2.05 2.69
N LYS A 250 -8.69 -2.37 4.00
CA LYS A 250 -7.54 -3.01 4.67
C LYS A 250 -7.18 -4.35 4.05
N ILE A 251 -8.17 -5.19 3.74
CA ILE A 251 -7.94 -6.49 3.09
C ILE A 251 -7.36 -6.29 1.69
N LEU A 252 -7.96 -5.41 0.87
CA LEU A 252 -7.48 -5.15 -0.48
C LEU A 252 -6.04 -4.61 -0.49
N LYS A 253 -5.71 -3.70 0.44
CA LYS A 253 -4.36 -3.18 0.61
C LYS A 253 -3.37 -4.28 1.01
N GLY A 254 -3.73 -5.12 1.99
CA GLY A 254 -2.89 -6.22 2.45
C GLY A 254 -2.62 -7.25 1.35
N LEU A 255 -3.62 -7.57 0.51
CA LEU A 255 -3.44 -8.43 -0.66
C LEU A 255 -2.46 -7.82 -1.68
N ASN A 256 -2.55 -6.50 -1.92
CA ASN A 256 -1.63 -5.82 -2.83
C ASN A 256 -0.19 -5.78 -2.27
N GLU A 257 -0.03 -5.56 -0.96
CA GLU A 257 1.27 -5.63 -0.27
C GLU A 257 1.86 -7.05 -0.35
N LEU A 258 1.04 -8.09 -0.11
CA LEU A 258 1.44 -9.49 -0.25
C LEU A 258 1.89 -9.80 -1.69
N TYR A 259 1.08 -9.45 -2.68
CA TYR A 259 1.40 -9.67 -4.10
C TYR A 259 2.71 -8.98 -4.51
N SER A 260 2.91 -7.72 -4.08
CA SER A 260 4.15 -6.96 -4.36
C SER A 260 5.38 -7.62 -3.71
N SER A 261 5.24 -8.14 -2.49
CA SER A 261 6.32 -8.82 -1.78
C SER A 261 6.75 -10.10 -2.51
N LEU A 262 5.80 -10.88 -3.01
CA LEU A 262 6.07 -12.12 -3.75
C LEU A 262 6.74 -11.85 -5.11
N GLN A 263 6.36 -10.76 -5.80
CA GLN A 263 7.02 -10.34 -7.03
C GLN A 263 8.47 -9.88 -6.79
N SER A 264 8.70 -9.18 -5.68
CA SER A 264 10.04 -8.72 -5.27
C SER A 264 10.99 -9.91 -5.00
N SER A 265 10.45 -11.01 -4.45
CA SER A 265 11.20 -12.26 -4.25
C SER A 265 11.45 -13.05 -5.55
N GLN A 266 10.58 -12.96 -6.56
CA GLN A 266 10.75 -13.65 -7.85
C GLN A 266 11.90 -13.07 -8.69
N LEU A 267 12.19 -11.76 -8.56
CA LEU A 267 13.35 -11.13 -9.22
C LEU A 267 14.70 -11.63 -8.67
N GLN A 268 14.74 -12.16 -7.44
CA GLN A 268 15.96 -12.70 -6.84
C GLN A 268 16.26 -14.14 -7.28
N ILE A 269 15.24 -14.94 -7.60
CA ILE A 269 15.42 -16.36 -7.99
C ILE A 269 15.87 -16.50 -9.46
N SER A 270 15.55 -15.55 -10.33
CA SER A 270 16.01 -15.53 -11.72
C SER A 270 17.48 -15.15 -11.90
N ALA A 271 18.16 -14.62 -10.87
CA ALA A 271 19.56 -14.23 -10.94
C ALA A 271 20.54 -15.36 -10.58
N GLU A 272 20.08 -16.47 -9.98
CA GLU A 272 20.92 -17.57 -9.51
C GLU A 272 20.88 -18.83 -10.39
N LYS A 273 20.23 -18.80 -11.56
CA LYS A 273 20.25 -19.90 -12.54
C LYS A 273 21.04 -19.56 -13.80
N THR A 274 22.36 -19.62 -13.67
CA THR A 274 23.28 -20.02 -14.75
C THR A 274 24.41 -20.88 -14.17
N PRO A 275 24.40 -22.21 -14.35
CA PRO A 275 25.57 -23.06 -14.15
C PRO A 275 26.12 -23.62 -15.47
N GLY A 276 27.44 -23.43 -15.68
CA GLY A 276 28.33 -24.20 -16.59
C GLY A 276 28.07 -24.04 -18.09
N GLU A 277 29.02 -24.15 -19.02
CA GLU A 277 30.35 -24.78 -19.05
C GLU A 277 31.14 -24.13 -20.20
N ASN A 278 32.46 -24.05 -20.08
CA ASN A 278 33.35 -24.24 -21.22
C ASN A 278 34.71 -24.69 -20.68
N GLU A 279 34.97 -25.99 -20.84
CA GLU A 279 36.28 -26.61 -20.75
C GLU A 279 37.24 -25.94 -21.74
N GLU A 280 38.37 -25.44 -21.23
CA GLU A 280 39.55 -25.22 -22.05
C GLU A 280 40.25 -26.57 -22.27
N ILE A 281 40.08 -27.11 -23.47
CA ILE A 281 41.05 -28.02 -24.08
C ILE A 281 41.57 -27.33 -25.33
N ARG A 282 42.84 -26.95 -25.34
CA ARG A 282 43.62 -26.84 -26.59
C ARG A 282 45.02 -27.41 -26.42
N VAL A 283 45.24 -28.38 -27.31
CA VAL A 283 46.50 -28.96 -27.80
C VAL A 283 47.47 -27.88 -28.24
#